data_AF-A0A382SRF3-F1
#
_entry.id   AF-A0A382SRF3-F1
#
_cell.length_a   1.000
_cell.length_b   1.000
_cell.length_c   1.000
_cell.angle_alpha   90.00
_cell.angle_beta   90.00
_cell.angle_gamma   90.00
#
_symmetry.space_group_name_H-M   'P 1'
#
loop_
_entity.id
_entity.type
_entity.pdbx_description
1 polymer ?
#
loop_
_entity_poly.entity_id
_entity_poly.type
_entity_poly.pdbx_seq_one_letter_code
_entity_poly.pdbx_strand_id
1 'polypeptide(L)'
;MKIGFGLAVILAFLVAFSSVLVTAAEIMTLKATEGRFKVTFYPDYFLFLKGLDGSKIKTDWVDKEYYAVLDVHEGPEKGQSVIVTLKKSSDRSPQPEWCKTEGGEEFSGLGITCLKGAEGFTDQLRFKVTAKYADSAAMLPAELQDRVWTEYPEMPGRREFEMLGPFDMHIVLE
;
A
#
# COMPACT_ATOMS: atom_id res chain seq x y z
N MET A 1 55.55 45.91 -32.61
CA MET A 1 55.05 45.27 -33.85
C MET A 1 55.46 43.81 -33.89
N LYS A 2 54.52 42.89 -33.71
CA LYS A 2 54.34 41.66 -34.49
C LYS A 2 53.09 40.95 -33.94
N ILE A 3 52.03 41.02 -34.74
CA ILE A 3 50.73 40.39 -34.53
C ILE A 3 50.88 38.94 -35.01
N GLY A 4 50.41 37.98 -34.22
CA GLY A 4 50.36 36.57 -34.58
C GLY A 4 49.10 35.94 -33.99
N PHE A 5 48.13 35.71 -34.86
CA PHE A 5 46.84 35.08 -34.61
C PHE A 5 46.96 33.70 -33.96
N GLY A 6 46.01 33.34 -33.09
CA GLY A 6 45.88 31.94 -32.67
C GLY A 6 44.79 31.68 -31.63
N LEU A 7 43.57 31.46 -32.12
CA LEU A 7 42.55 30.56 -31.54
C LEU A 7 41.88 30.97 -30.21
N ALA A 8 40.71 31.59 -30.33
CA ALA A 8 39.68 31.53 -29.31
C ALA A 8 39.16 30.08 -29.19
N VAL A 9 39.33 29.45 -28.04
CA VAL A 9 38.64 28.21 -27.68
C VAL A 9 37.64 28.55 -26.58
N ILE A 10 36.41 28.86 -27.00
CA ILE A 10 35.25 28.93 -26.10
C ILE A 10 34.88 27.48 -25.79
N LEU A 11 35.27 26.99 -24.61
CA LEU A 11 34.84 25.69 -24.11
C LEU A 11 33.40 25.84 -23.58
N ALA A 12 32.41 25.65 -24.46
CA ALA A 12 31.02 25.54 -24.05
C ALA A 12 30.81 24.18 -23.36
N PHE A 13 30.75 24.17 -22.03
CA PHE A 13 30.24 23.03 -21.27
C PHE A 13 28.72 22.95 -21.47
N LEU A 14 28.29 22.22 -22.50
CA LEU A 14 26.94 21.69 -22.61
C LEU A 14 26.80 20.58 -21.58
N VAL A 15 26.31 20.92 -20.39
CA VAL A 15 25.80 19.93 -19.44
C VAL A 15 24.52 19.37 -20.06
N ALA A 16 24.66 18.28 -20.81
CA ALA A 16 23.53 17.46 -21.20
C ALA A 16 22.96 16.85 -19.92
N PHE A 17 21.95 17.49 -19.35
CA PHE A 17 21.09 16.83 -18.37
C PHE A 17 20.38 15.70 -19.12
N SER A 18 20.92 14.50 -19.02
CA SER A 18 20.17 13.28 -19.32
C SER A 18 18.96 13.30 -18.38
N SER A 19 17.82 13.78 -18.87
CA SER A 19 16.55 13.62 -18.19
C SER A 19 16.30 12.11 -18.10
N VAL A 20 16.67 11.51 -16.97
CA VAL A 20 16.21 10.17 -16.61
C VAL A 20 14.70 10.29 -16.65
N LEU A 21 14.06 9.59 -17.60
CA LEU A 21 12.62 9.42 -17.56
C LEU A 21 12.35 8.65 -16.26
N VAL A 22 12.01 9.37 -15.19
CA VAL A 22 11.37 8.76 -14.03
C VAL A 22 10.00 8.35 -14.55
N THR A 23 9.87 7.09 -14.93
CA THR A 23 8.55 6.49 -15.17
C THR A 23 7.83 6.60 -13.83
N ALA A 24 6.74 7.36 -13.79
CA ALA A 24 5.89 7.40 -12.61
C ALA A 24 5.49 5.97 -12.26
N ALA A 25 5.70 5.55 -11.02
CA ALA A 25 5.34 4.21 -10.59
C ALA A 25 3.83 4.03 -10.75
N GLU A 26 3.41 2.86 -11.24
CA GLU A 26 2.00 2.56 -11.33
C GLU A 26 1.45 2.33 -9.91
N ILE A 27 0.53 3.19 -9.45
CA ILE A 27 -0.05 3.13 -8.10
C ILE A 27 -1.55 2.85 -8.19
N MET A 28 -1.97 1.70 -7.67
CA MET A 28 -3.38 1.38 -7.46
C MET A 28 -3.85 1.95 -6.11
N THR A 29 -4.97 2.66 -6.08
CA THR A 29 -5.53 3.18 -4.81
C THR A 29 -6.87 2.52 -4.51
N LEU A 30 -6.95 1.87 -3.35
CA LEU A 30 -8.19 1.31 -2.80
C LEU A 30 -8.70 2.24 -1.69
N LYS A 31 -9.93 2.73 -1.82
CA LYS A 31 -10.54 3.66 -0.86
C LYS A 31 -11.45 2.89 0.09
N ALA A 32 -10.96 2.56 1.27
CA ALA A 32 -11.73 1.85 2.28
C ALA A 32 -12.51 2.85 3.14
N THR A 33 -13.77 2.54 3.43
CA THR A 33 -14.58 3.35 4.37
C THR A 33 -14.28 2.99 5.82
N GLU A 34 -13.80 1.77 6.05
CA GLU A 34 -13.34 1.27 7.34
C GLU A 34 -12.44 0.06 7.13
N GLY A 35 -11.69 -0.32 8.17
CA GLY A 35 -10.89 -1.54 8.14
C GLY A 35 -10.27 -1.89 9.47
N ARG A 36 -9.39 -2.88 9.47
CA ARG A 36 -8.75 -3.37 10.69
C ARG A 36 -7.49 -4.16 10.38
N PHE A 37 -6.47 -4.01 11.23
CA PHE A 37 -5.38 -4.96 11.32
C PHE A 37 -5.73 -6.04 12.36
N LYS A 38 -5.49 -7.30 12.02
CA LYS A 38 -5.54 -8.43 12.95
C LYS A 38 -4.17 -9.08 12.97
N VAL A 39 -3.49 -9.00 14.11
CA VAL A 39 -2.16 -9.58 14.26
C VAL A 39 -2.22 -11.09 14.04
N THR A 40 -1.28 -11.61 13.24
CA THR A 40 -1.00 -13.05 13.18
C THR A 40 0.23 -13.36 14.01
N PHE A 41 1.34 -12.70 13.69
CA PHE A 41 2.62 -12.79 14.38
C PHE A 41 3.43 -11.57 13.95
N TYR A 42 3.70 -10.63 14.86
CA TYR A 42 4.40 -9.38 14.51
C TYR A 42 5.70 -9.66 13.73
N PRO A 43 5.99 -8.96 12.61
CA PRO A 43 5.25 -7.82 12.03
C PRO A 43 4.16 -8.17 11.01
N ASP A 44 3.68 -9.42 10.98
CA ASP A 44 2.64 -9.89 10.07
C ASP A 44 1.22 -9.68 10.61
N TYR A 45 0.35 -9.22 9.72
CA TYR A 45 -1.05 -8.93 9.99
C TYR A 45 -1.96 -9.41 8.84
N PHE A 46 -3.20 -9.68 9.19
CA PHE A 46 -4.30 -9.59 8.23
C PHE A 46 -4.82 -8.16 8.22
N LEU A 47 -4.86 -7.55 7.04
CA LEU A 47 -5.48 -6.25 6.80
C LEU A 47 -6.82 -6.46 6.12
N PHE A 48 -7.90 -5.99 6.74
CA PHE A 48 -9.26 -6.06 6.21
C PHE A 48 -9.70 -4.69 5.75
N LEU A 49 -10.16 -4.58 4.50
CA LEU A 49 -10.73 -3.37 3.90
C LEU A 49 -12.22 -3.60 3.65
N LYS A 50 -13.03 -2.59 3.98
CA LYS A 50 -14.47 -2.61 3.77
C LYS A 50 -14.93 -1.36 3.02
N GLY A 51 -16.14 -1.42 2.46
CA GLY A 51 -16.71 -0.35 1.63
C GLY A 51 -16.15 -0.31 0.20
N LEU A 52 -15.49 -1.38 -0.23
CA LEU A 52 -14.95 -1.51 -1.58
C LEU A 52 -15.99 -2.11 -2.53
N ASP A 53 -16.03 -1.59 -3.75
CA ASP A 53 -16.80 -2.18 -4.86
C ASP A 53 -15.94 -3.22 -5.57
N GLY A 54 -16.15 -4.49 -5.22
CA GLY A 54 -15.35 -5.59 -5.77
C GLY A 54 -15.46 -5.78 -7.27
N SER A 55 -16.51 -5.27 -7.92
CA SER A 55 -16.67 -5.32 -9.38
C SER A 55 -15.69 -4.41 -10.13
N LYS A 56 -15.10 -3.43 -9.43
CA LYS A 56 -14.18 -2.43 -10.00
C LYS A 56 -12.71 -2.72 -9.70
N ILE A 57 -12.40 -3.72 -8.88
CA ILE A 57 -11.04 -4.06 -8.47
C ILE A 57 -10.58 -5.23 -9.33
N LYS A 58 -9.65 -4.96 -10.26
CA LYS A 58 -8.97 -6.01 -11.02
C LYS A 58 -8.03 -6.78 -10.09
N THR A 59 -8.09 -8.11 -10.13
CA THR A 59 -7.31 -9.01 -9.26
C THR A 59 -6.20 -9.76 -9.98
N ASP A 60 -5.76 -9.28 -11.15
CA ASP A 60 -4.68 -9.91 -11.92
C ASP A 60 -3.31 -9.48 -11.37
N TRP A 61 -3.03 -9.84 -10.11
CA TRP A 61 -1.78 -9.52 -9.43
C TRP A 61 -0.66 -10.45 -9.93
N VAL A 62 0.50 -9.89 -10.26
CA VAL A 62 1.73 -10.66 -10.46
C VAL A 62 2.18 -11.25 -9.11
N ASP A 63 2.71 -12.48 -9.11
CA ASP A 63 3.22 -13.12 -7.89
C ASP A 63 4.56 -12.49 -7.43
N LYS A 64 4.47 -11.29 -6.87
CA LYS A 64 5.59 -10.57 -6.25
C LYS A 64 5.16 -9.94 -4.92
N GLU A 65 6.15 -9.50 -4.15
CA GLU A 65 5.89 -8.67 -2.99
C GLU A 65 5.62 -7.24 -3.49
N TYR A 66 4.53 -6.63 -3.03
CA TYR A 66 4.17 -5.25 -3.36
C TYR A 66 4.36 -4.37 -2.14
N TYR A 67 4.92 -3.18 -2.31
CA TYR A 67 4.84 -2.15 -1.28
C TYR A 67 3.47 -1.50 -1.32
N ALA A 68 2.95 -1.16 -0.15
CA ALA A 68 1.78 -0.33 -0.03
C ALA A 68 1.86 0.64 1.14
N VAL A 69 1.12 1.72 1.00
CA VAL A 69 0.97 2.77 2.00
C VAL A 69 -0.51 2.90 2.34
N LEU A 70 -0.82 2.89 3.65
CA LEU A 70 -2.15 3.19 4.15
C LEU A 70 -2.16 4.61 4.68
N ASP A 71 -3.03 5.47 4.16
CA ASP A 71 -3.21 6.86 4.60
C ASP A 71 -4.54 7.01 5.35
N VAL A 72 -4.47 7.29 6.66
CA VAL A 72 -5.65 7.37 7.54
C VAL A 72 -6.26 8.77 7.50
N HIS A 73 -7.54 8.86 7.14
CA HIS A 73 -8.21 10.16 6.90
C HIS A 73 -9.02 10.67 8.09
N GLU A 74 -9.45 9.78 8.99
CA GLU A 74 -10.29 10.11 10.14
C GLU A 74 -9.95 9.28 11.38
N GLY A 75 -10.42 9.74 12.53
CA GLY A 75 -10.16 9.13 13.83
C GLY A 75 -8.95 9.74 14.56
N PRO A 76 -8.52 9.13 15.68
CA PRO A 76 -7.39 9.60 16.47
C PRO A 76 -6.08 9.67 15.68
N GLU A 77 -5.92 8.77 14.72
CA GLU A 77 -4.72 8.58 13.92
C GLU A 77 -4.78 9.32 12.56
N LYS A 78 -5.66 10.31 12.44
CA LYS A 78 -5.83 11.09 11.21
C LYS A 78 -4.51 11.74 10.76
N GLY A 79 -4.22 11.62 9.47
CA GLY A 79 -3.03 12.19 8.83
C GLY A 79 -1.78 11.33 8.98
N GLN A 80 -1.88 10.19 9.66
CA GLN A 80 -0.79 9.22 9.77
C GLN A 80 -0.83 8.21 8.63
N SER A 81 0.35 7.69 8.31
CA SER A 81 0.54 6.69 7.28
C SER A 81 1.30 5.46 7.79
N VAL A 82 0.97 4.29 7.24
CA VAL A 82 1.64 3.02 7.56
C VAL A 82 2.21 2.41 6.29
N ILE A 83 3.47 1.96 6.34
CA ILE A 83 4.09 1.21 5.26
C ILE A 83 3.91 -0.28 5.51
N VAL A 84 3.44 -1.00 4.50
CA VAL A 84 3.34 -2.46 4.53
C VAL A 84 3.86 -3.08 3.25
N THR A 85 4.22 -4.36 3.30
CA THR A 85 4.32 -5.18 2.09
C THR A 85 3.22 -6.23 2.03
N LEU A 86 2.66 -6.43 0.84
CA LEU A 86 1.67 -7.46 0.56
C LEU A 86 2.38 -8.79 0.34
N LYS A 87 1.97 -9.83 1.06
CA LYS A 87 2.54 -11.17 0.88
C LYS A 87 2.15 -11.75 -0.49
N LYS A 88 3.06 -12.55 -1.04
CA LYS A 88 2.86 -13.31 -2.27
C LYS A 88 1.63 -14.21 -2.20
N SER A 89 0.98 -14.37 -3.36
CA SER A 89 -0.16 -15.27 -3.51
C SER A 89 0.34 -16.71 -3.54
N SER A 90 -0.45 -17.66 -3.05
CA SER A 90 -0.14 -19.09 -3.14
C SER A 90 -1.42 -19.90 -3.24
N ASP A 91 -1.35 -21.13 -3.75
CA ASP A 91 -2.53 -22.01 -3.87
C ASP A 91 -3.28 -22.22 -2.54
N ARG A 92 -2.55 -22.17 -1.41
CA ARG A 92 -3.11 -22.34 -0.06
C ARG A 92 -3.60 -21.05 0.57
N SER A 93 -3.24 -19.90 0.00
CA SER A 93 -3.68 -18.59 0.45
C SER A 93 -3.55 -17.61 -0.72
N PRO A 94 -4.59 -17.53 -1.57
CA PRO A 94 -4.64 -16.52 -2.61
C PRO A 94 -4.48 -15.12 -2.01
N GLN A 95 -3.97 -14.14 -2.74
CA GLN A 95 -3.89 -12.75 -2.29
C GLN A 95 -4.22 -11.80 -3.44
N PRO A 96 -5.07 -10.77 -3.23
CA PRO A 96 -5.97 -10.61 -2.08
C PRO A 96 -7.09 -11.65 -2.07
N GLU A 97 -7.75 -11.82 -0.92
CA GLU A 97 -8.92 -12.70 -0.80
C GLU A 97 -10.19 -11.87 -0.55
N TRP A 98 -11.17 -12.06 -1.42
CA TRP A 98 -12.54 -11.62 -1.14
C TRP A 98 -13.14 -12.50 -0.06
N CYS A 99 -13.75 -11.86 0.92
CA CYS A 99 -14.26 -12.45 2.14
C CYS A 99 -15.72 -12.04 2.28
N LYS A 100 -16.65 -13.01 2.24
CA LYS A 100 -18.07 -12.75 2.45
C LYS A 100 -18.49 -13.13 3.87
N THR A 101 -19.23 -12.23 4.53
CA THR A 101 -19.84 -12.57 5.83
C THR A 101 -21.20 -13.20 5.55
N GLU A 102 -21.30 -14.53 5.63
CA GLU A 102 -22.58 -15.23 5.47
C GLU A 102 -23.44 -15.03 6.73
N GLY A 103 -24.58 -14.38 6.55
CA GLY A 103 -25.73 -14.55 7.45
C GLY A 103 -26.51 -15.80 7.06
N GLY A 104 -26.04 -16.99 7.43
CA GLY A 104 -26.75 -18.25 7.18
C GLY A 104 -25.84 -19.47 7.02
N GLU A 105 -26.35 -20.66 7.34
CA GLU A 105 -25.67 -21.88 7.80
C GLU A 105 -24.67 -22.62 6.89
N GLU A 106 -24.25 -22.12 5.72
CA GLU A 106 -23.38 -22.91 4.81
C GLU A 106 -22.17 -22.14 4.29
N PHE A 107 -21.00 -22.46 4.86
CA PHE A 107 -19.68 -21.91 4.51
C PHE A 107 -19.26 -22.21 3.06
N SER A 108 -19.01 -21.16 2.25
CA SER A 108 -18.29 -21.29 0.98
C SER A 108 -17.01 -20.44 0.92
N GLY A 109 -15.89 -20.98 1.44
CA GLY A 109 -14.56 -20.37 1.32
C GLY A 109 -13.44 -21.16 2.02
N LEU A 110 -12.25 -21.23 1.42
CA LEU A 110 -11.08 -22.00 1.92
C LEU A 110 -10.16 -21.20 2.87
N GLY A 111 -10.53 -19.99 3.29
CA GLY A 111 -9.66 -19.07 4.03
C GLY A 111 -10.14 -18.72 5.45
N ILE A 112 -9.19 -18.49 6.36
CA ILE A 112 -9.42 -18.10 7.77
C ILE A 112 -10.38 -16.90 7.88
N THR A 113 -11.58 -17.19 8.38
CA THR A 113 -12.60 -16.30 9.00
C THR A 113 -12.51 -14.80 8.69
N CYS A 114 -13.43 -14.33 7.85
CA CYS A 114 -13.79 -12.92 7.70
C CYS A 114 -14.18 -12.32 9.06
N LEU A 115 -13.99 -11.01 9.25
CA LEU A 115 -14.54 -10.35 10.43
C LEU A 115 -16.07 -10.40 10.34
N LYS A 116 -16.76 -10.73 11.44
CA LYS A 116 -18.22 -10.65 11.52
C LYS A 116 -18.65 -9.21 11.19
N GLY A 117 -19.31 -9.02 10.06
CA GLY A 117 -19.86 -7.74 9.63
C GLY A 117 -21.04 -7.28 10.50
N ALA A 118 -21.35 -5.99 10.44
CA ALA A 118 -22.65 -5.47 10.86
C ALA A 118 -23.74 -5.92 9.86
N GLU A 119 -25.02 -5.86 10.24
CA GLU A 119 -26.14 -6.19 9.34
C GLU A 119 -26.07 -5.37 8.05
N GLY A 120 -26.20 -6.05 6.89
CA GLY A 120 -26.21 -5.42 5.57
C GLY A 120 -24.86 -5.35 4.84
N PHE A 121 -23.77 -5.86 5.41
CA PHE A 121 -22.45 -5.87 4.76
C PHE A 121 -22.07 -7.26 4.24
N THR A 122 -21.89 -7.38 2.93
CA THR A 122 -21.62 -8.67 2.29
C THR A 122 -20.16 -8.91 1.93
N ASP A 123 -19.38 -7.89 1.53
CA ASP A 123 -18.04 -8.10 0.95
C ASP A 123 -16.92 -7.33 1.67
N GLN A 124 -15.82 -8.00 1.98
CA GLN A 124 -14.58 -7.44 2.53
C GLN A 124 -13.40 -7.92 1.70
N LEU A 125 -12.38 -7.08 1.52
CA LEU A 125 -11.13 -7.47 0.89
C LEU A 125 -10.07 -7.70 1.95
N ARG A 126 -9.41 -8.85 1.93
CA ARG A 126 -8.38 -9.22 2.91
C ARG A 126 -7.03 -9.34 2.24
N PHE A 127 -6.02 -8.72 2.85
CA PHE A 127 -4.62 -8.90 2.54
C PHE A 127 -3.88 -9.54 3.71
N LYS A 128 -2.90 -10.39 3.42
CA LYS A 128 -1.79 -10.68 4.34
C LYS A 128 -0.71 -9.65 4.09
N VAL A 129 -0.34 -8.92 5.14
CA VAL A 129 0.63 -7.83 5.05
C VAL A 129 1.71 -7.95 6.11
N THR A 130 2.88 -7.39 5.82
CA THR A 130 4.00 -7.25 6.75
C THR A 130 4.22 -5.76 7.00
N ALA A 131 4.06 -5.30 8.23
CA ALA A 131 4.35 -3.91 8.59
C ALA A 131 5.84 -3.60 8.44
N LYS A 132 6.16 -2.40 7.96
CA LYS A 132 7.53 -1.91 7.77
C LYS A 132 7.81 -0.72 8.68
N TYR A 133 9.09 -0.45 8.90
CA TYR A 133 9.56 0.75 9.57
C TYR A 133 9.60 1.94 8.59
N ALA A 134 9.61 3.15 9.11
CA ALA A 134 9.56 4.41 8.38
C ALA A 134 10.76 4.59 7.43
N ASP A 135 11.92 4.00 7.74
CA ASP A 135 13.10 3.99 6.88
C ASP A 135 12.84 3.30 5.52
N SER A 136 11.86 2.40 5.47
CA SER A 136 11.43 1.72 4.25
C SER A 136 10.74 2.66 3.27
N ALA A 137 10.43 3.90 3.66
CA ALA A 137 9.93 4.93 2.75
C ALA A 137 10.89 5.17 1.57
N ALA A 138 12.20 4.96 1.75
CA ALA A 138 13.18 5.06 0.67
C ALA A 138 12.96 4.05 -0.47
N MET A 139 12.18 2.98 -0.24
CA MET A 139 11.81 1.98 -1.24
C MET A 139 10.53 2.34 -2.00
N LEU A 140 9.81 3.38 -1.58
CA LEU A 140 8.58 3.82 -2.22
C LEU A 140 8.87 4.81 -3.37
N PRO A 141 7.96 4.94 -4.34
CA PRO A 141 7.98 6.03 -5.32
C PRO A 141 8.00 7.39 -4.63
N ALA A 142 8.62 8.40 -5.24
CA ALA A 142 8.81 9.72 -4.65
C ALA A 142 7.48 10.37 -4.19
N GLU A 143 6.38 10.11 -4.91
CA GLU A 143 5.04 10.62 -4.57
C GLU A 143 4.49 10.03 -3.27
N LEU A 144 5.05 8.88 -2.84
CA LEU A 144 4.64 8.17 -1.64
C LEU A 144 5.56 8.40 -0.41
N GLN A 145 6.71 9.07 -0.56
CA GLN A 145 7.72 9.16 0.50
C GLN A 145 7.44 10.22 1.59
N ASP A 146 6.76 11.32 1.23
CA ASP A 146 6.55 12.45 2.14
C ASP A 146 5.24 12.31 2.93
N ARG A 147 5.33 11.60 4.06
CA ARG A 147 4.19 11.28 4.95
C ARG A 147 4.60 11.32 6.42
N VAL A 148 3.60 11.43 7.29
CA VAL A 148 3.78 11.24 8.73
C VAL A 148 3.74 9.75 9.02
N TRP A 149 4.92 9.12 9.04
CA TRP A 149 5.04 7.69 9.23
C TRP A 149 4.72 7.26 10.66
N THR A 150 3.95 6.20 10.76
CA THR A 150 3.71 5.48 12.01
C THR A 150 4.11 4.03 11.86
N GLU A 151 4.78 3.54 12.89
CA GLU A 151 5.39 2.23 12.95
C GLU A 151 5.18 1.63 14.33
N TYR A 152 5.61 0.39 14.52
CA TYR A 152 5.58 -0.21 15.85
C TYR A 152 6.37 0.63 16.88
N PRO A 153 5.84 0.86 18.09
CA PRO A 153 4.63 0.26 18.69
C PRO A 153 3.32 1.05 18.48
N GLU A 154 3.37 2.20 17.81
CA GLU A 154 2.27 3.17 17.67
C GLU A 154 1.43 3.00 16.39
N MET A 155 1.64 1.90 15.66
CA MET A 155 0.93 1.62 14.40
C MET A 155 -0.61 1.60 14.60
N PRO A 156 -1.37 2.39 13.82
CA PRO A 156 -2.83 2.39 13.82
C PRO A 156 -3.44 1.01 13.57
N GLY A 157 -4.54 0.71 14.26
CA GLY A 157 -5.29 -0.54 14.08
C GLY A 157 -4.63 -1.78 14.69
N ARG A 158 -3.47 -1.64 15.36
CA ARG A 158 -2.75 -2.74 16.03
C ARG A 158 -3.54 -3.37 17.17
N ARG A 159 -4.33 -2.58 17.90
CA ARG A 159 -5.01 -3.06 19.11
C ARG A 159 -6.14 -4.00 18.69
N GLU A 160 -6.35 -5.06 19.47
CA GLU A 160 -7.22 -6.17 19.07
C GLU A 160 -8.62 -5.71 18.62
N PHE A 161 -9.18 -4.66 19.19
CA PHE A 161 -10.53 -4.16 18.87
C PHE A 161 -10.55 -2.83 18.12
N GLU A 162 -9.40 -2.38 17.63
CA GLU A 162 -9.29 -1.10 16.95
C GLU A 162 -9.78 -1.22 15.50
N MET A 163 -10.80 -0.42 15.21
CA MET A 163 -11.31 -0.23 13.85
C MET A 163 -10.70 1.05 13.30
N LEU A 164 -10.11 0.94 12.13
CA LEU A 164 -9.68 2.09 11.35
C LEU A 164 -10.91 2.72 10.71
N GLY A 165 -11.01 4.04 10.80
CA GLY A 165 -11.97 4.83 10.01
C GLY A 165 -11.61 4.81 8.52
N PRO A 166 -12.15 5.73 7.71
CA PRO A 166 -11.79 5.85 6.30
C PRO A 166 -10.28 5.98 6.07
N PHE A 167 -9.75 5.21 5.13
CA PHE A 167 -8.34 5.27 4.70
C PHE A 167 -8.18 4.90 3.22
N ASP A 168 -7.13 5.42 2.61
CA ASP A 168 -6.70 5.00 1.28
C ASP A 168 -5.53 4.00 1.40
N MET A 169 -5.58 2.91 0.64
CA MET A 169 -4.46 1.98 0.48
C MET A 169 -3.87 2.15 -0.92
N HIS A 170 -2.67 2.72 -0.98
CA HIS A 170 -1.90 2.91 -2.21
C HIS A 170 -0.94 1.75 -2.40
N ILE A 171 -1.08 0.99 -3.47
CA ILE A 171 -0.29 -0.21 -3.76
C ILE A 171 0.58 0.07 -4.98
N VAL A 172 1.89 -0.10 -4.82
CA VAL A 172 2.90 0.16 -5.85
C VAL A 172 3.04 -1.07 -6.73
N LEU A 173 2.54 -1.00 -7.97
CA LEU A 173 2.47 -2.13 -8.91
C LEU A 173 3.74 -2.31 -9.73
N GLU A 174 4.57 -1.28 -9.90
CA GLU A 174 5.84 -1.30 -10.67
C GLU A 174 7.00 -0.66 -9.90
#